data_AF-A0A7Y5BPI8-F1
#
_entry.id   AF-A0A7Y5BPI8-F1
#
_cell.length_a   1.000
_cell.length_b   1.000
_cell.length_c   1.000
_cell.angle_alpha   90.00
_cell.angle_beta   90.00
_cell.angle_gamma   90.00
#
_symmetry.space_group_name_H-M   'P 1'
#
loop_
_entity.id
_entity.type
_entity.pdbx_description
1 polymer ?
#
loop_
_entity_poly.entity_id
_entity_poly.type
_entity_poly.pdbx_seq_one_letter_code
_entity_poly.pdbx_strand_id
1 'polypeptide(L)'
;MDTLTPEALAALLEPFPGEMIEWKPQATTKDKKRALAAAYVDPRRYQERLDTVVPGQWQTHVELGGAQGAVVKIALTICGVTRENVGEADPNEANTVTTAFAQGFKRCCADFGLGRYLYFLPQKWCEYDDQKKQIVAPPPLPAWALPKERKNGQAEVKTRANGKTNGKVNGTANGNGHLNGKAEEEHTPAGEGELPPEPTSALGTYVIPWGKNQGQRLDELEPRWVEWYAHEMKATTPERQETQEKARAYLTSLAQPA
;
A
#
# COMPACT_ATOMS: atom_id res chain seq x y z
N MET A 1 -35.28 5.53 4.99
CA MET A 1 -33.85 5.83 5.14
C MET A 1 -33.12 4.57 4.72
N ASP A 2 -32.38 4.63 3.61
CA ASP A 2 -31.61 3.50 3.14
C ASP A 2 -30.38 3.36 4.04
N THR A 3 -30.39 2.36 4.92
CA THR A 3 -29.32 2.10 5.88
C THR A 3 -28.53 0.86 5.49
N LEU A 4 -27.24 0.83 5.82
CA LEU A 4 -26.40 -0.35 5.60
C LEU A 4 -26.84 -1.48 6.52
N THR A 5 -27.56 -2.48 5.99
CA THR A 5 -28.10 -3.58 6.79
C THR A 5 -27.01 -4.60 7.14
N PRO A 6 -27.19 -5.40 8.21
CA PRO A 6 -26.28 -6.49 8.55
C PRO A 6 -26.08 -7.51 7.42
N GLU A 7 -27.12 -7.78 6.62
CA GLU A 7 -27.07 -8.71 5.49
C GLU A 7 -26.23 -8.15 4.34
N ALA A 8 -26.41 -6.86 4.01
CA ALA A 8 -25.60 -6.19 3.01
C ALA A 8 -24.13 -6.15 3.45
N LEU A 9 -23.87 -5.82 4.72
CA LEU A 9 -22.53 -5.87 5.29
C LEU A 9 -21.93 -7.28 5.18
N ALA A 10 -22.65 -8.33 5.59
CA ALA A 10 -22.19 -9.70 5.47
C ALA A 10 -21.83 -10.08 4.03
N ALA A 11 -22.65 -9.68 3.05
CA ALA A 11 -22.38 -9.94 1.64
C ALA A 11 -21.16 -9.17 1.08
N LEU A 12 -20.85 -7.98 1.62
CA LEU A 12 -19.62 -7.26 1.30
C LEU A 12 -18.38 -7.95 1.89
N LEU A 13 -18.49 -8.58 3.06
CA LEU A 13 -17.39 -9.30 3.71
C LEU A 13 -17.01 -10.62 3.03
N GLU A 14 -17.88 -11.18 2.18
CA GLU A 14 -17.63 -12.46 1.50
C GLU A 14 -16.35 -12.38 0.63
N PRO A 15 -15.48 -13.41 0.69
CA PRO A 15 -14.29 -13.45 -0.14
C PRO A 15 -14.59 -13.34 -1.64
N PHE A 16 -13.58 -12.88 -2.39
CA PHE A 16 -13.63 -12.93 -3.85
C PHE A 16 -13.38 -14.38 -4.30
N PRO A 17 -14.01 -14.83 -5.40
CA PRO A 17 -13.61 -16.07 -6.06
C PRO A 17 -12.09 -16.08 -6.32
N GLY A 18 -11.46 -17.22 -6.09
CA GLY A 18 -9.99 -17.33 -6.13
C GLY A 18 -9.41 -16.95 -7.50
N GLU A 19 -10.16 -17.20 -8.58
CA GLU A 19 -9.82 -16.82 -9.95
C GLU A 19 -9.80 -15.30 -10.20
N MET A 20 -10.40 -14.50 -9.33
CA MET A 20 -10.35 -13.04 -9.40
C MET A 20 -9.14 -12.45 -8.66
N ILE A 21 -8.41 -13.29 -7.89
CA ILE A 21 -7.25 -12.86 -7.11
C ILE A 21 -5.99 -13.07 -7.93
N GLU A 22 -5.38 -11.96 -8.31
CA GLU A 22 -4.08 -11.92 -8.96
C GLU A 22 -2.96 -11.76 -7.92
N TRP A 23 -1.75 -12.16 -8.28
CA TRP A 23 -0.56 -11.97 -7.45
C TRP A 23 0.42 -11.03 -8.14
N LYS A 24 0.64 -9.86 -7.53
CA LYS A 24 1.56 -8.83 -8.03
C LYS A 24 2.86 -8.85 -7.22
N PRO A 25 4.02 -8.59 -7.86
CA PRO A 25 5.27 -8.40 -7.12
C PRO A 25 5.20 -7.10 -6.32
N GLN A 26 5.34 -7.18 -5.00
CA GLN A 26 5.41 -6.00 -4.12
C GLN A 26 6.85 -5.55 -3.88
N ALA A 27 7.76 -6.51 -3.73
CA ALA A 27 9.20 -6.29 -3.60
C ALA A 27 9.92 -7.40 -4.34
N THR A 28 11.11 -7.12 -4.89
CA THR A 28 11.94 -8.11 -5.59
C THR A 28 13.29 -8.25 -4.90
N THR A 29 13.89 -9.44 -4.97
CA THR A 29 15.27 -9.66 -4.48
C THR A 29 16.28 -8.98 -5.41
N LYS A 30 17.50 -8.70 -4.91
CA LYS A 30 18.56 -8.06 -5.71
C LYS A 30 18.92 -8.83 -6.98
N ASP A 31 18.89 -10.15 -6.92
CA ASP A 31 19.12 -11.04 -8.08
C ASP A 31 17.90 -11.18 -9.00
N LYS A 32 16.77 -10.55 -8.65
CA LYS A 32 15.48 -10.58 -9.36
C LYS A 32 14.95 -11.99 -9.63
N LYS A 33 15.28 -12.97 -8.79
CA LYS A 33 14.75 -14.34 -8.91
C LYS A 33 13.51 -14.58 -8.06
N ARG A 34 13.28 -13.75 -7.04
CA ARG A 34 12.14 -13.88 -6.13
C ARG A 34 11.45 -12.55 -5.93
N ALA A 35 10.15 -12.62 -5.68
CA ALA A 35 9.35 -11.47 -5.31
C ALA A 35 8.39 -11.78 -4.16
N LEU A 36 8.15 -10.78 -3.32
CA LEU A 36 7.11 -10.82 -2.30
C LEU A 36 5.75 -10.74 -3.02
N ALA A 37 4.99 -11.82 -2.98
CA ALA A 37 3.70 -11.90 -3.65
C ALA A 37 2.63 -11.17 -2.83
N ALA A 38 2.02 -10.15 -3.43
CA ALA A 38 0.88 -9.44 -2.86
C ALA A 38 -0.40 -9.76 -3.64
N ALA A 39 -1.45 -10.12 -2.91
CA ALA A 39 -2.75 -10.36 -3.50
C ALA A 39 -3.35 -9.06 -4.01
N TYR A 40 -3.95 -9.12 -5.19
CA TYR A 40 -4.55 -8.00 -5.88
C TYR A 40 -5.85 -8.45 -6.52
N VAL A 41 -6.88 -7.62 -6.37
CA VAL A 41 -8.14 -7.76 -7.11
C VAL A 41 -8.36 -6.45 -7.86
N ASP A 42 -8.77 -6.56 -9.13
CA ASP A 42 -9.08 -5.40 -9.98
C ASP A 42 -10.21 -4.56 -9.35
N PRO A 43 -10.07 -3.21 -9.26
CA PRO A 43 -11.10 -2.33 -8.72
C PRO A 43 -12.50 -2.54 -9.31
N ARG A 44 -12.63 -2.98 -10.56
CA ARG A 44 -13.93 -3.28 -11.18
C ARG A 44 -14.66 -4.42 -10.48
N ARG A 45 -13.96 -5.38 -9.88
CA ARG A 45 -14.58 -6.46 -9.08
C ARG A 45 -15.19 -5.96 -7.79
N TYR A 46 -14.62 -4.91 -7.21
CA TYR A 46 -15.21 -4.23 -6.06
C TYR A 46 -16.48 -3.50 -6.46
N GLN A 47 -16.46 -2.79 -7.60
CA GLN A 47 -17.63 -2.12 -8.16
C GLN A 47 -18.76 -3.12 -8.48
N GLU A 48 -18.45 -4.22 -9.16
CA GLU A 48 -19.40 -5.31 -9.44
C GLU A 48 -20.05 -5.85 -8.15
N ARG A 49 -19.27 -5.98 -7.06
CA ARG A 49 -19.79 -6.41 -5.76
C ARG A 49 -20.72 -5.37 -5.16
N LEU A 50 -20.36 -4.09 -5.21
CA LEU A 50 -21.20 -2.99 -4.73
C LEU A 50 -22.51 -2.91 -5.54
N ASP A 51 -22.43 -2.99 -6.87
CA ASP A 51 -23.61 -3.01 -7.76
C ASP A 51 -24.54 -4.19 -7.47
N THR A 52 -23.98 -5.34 -7.09
CA THR A 52 -24.77 -6.53 -6.74
C THR A 52 -25.41 -6.43 -5.36
N VAL A 53 -24.68 -5.93 -4.36
CA VAL A 53 -25.10 -5.96 -2.95
C VAL A 53 -25.96 -4.75 -2.59
N VAL A 54 -25.66 -3.58 -3.15
CA VAL A 54 -26.27 -2.27 -2.85
C VAL A 54 -26.54 -1.49 -4.15
N PRO A 55 -27.37 -2.03 -5.08
CA PRO A 55 -27.58 -1.45 -6.39
C PRO A 55 -28.11 -0.01 -6.30
N GLY A 56 -27.40 0.93 -6.92
CA GLY A 56 -27.75 2.36 -6.92
C GLY A 56 -27.61 3.07 -5.57
N GLN A 57 -27.08 2.38 -4.55
CA GLN A 57 -26.97 2.86 -3.17
C GLN A 57 -25.50 3.07 -2.76
N TRP A 58 -24.61 3.22 -3.73
CA TRP A 58 -23.21 3.57 -3.48
C TRP A 58 -22.74 4.68 -4.42
N GLN A 59 -21.81 5.50 -3.93
CA GLN A 59 -21.17 6.55 -4.71
C GLN A 59 -19.75 6.78 -4.21
N THR A 60 -18.88 7.30 -5.08
CA THR A 60 -17.51 7.65 -4.76
C THR A 60 -17.24 9.10 -5.08
N HIS A 61 -16.72 9.86 -4.11
CA HIS A 61 -16.15 11.18 -4.33
C HIS A 61 -14.62 11.08 -4.33
N VAL A 62 -13.98 11.87 -5.19
CA VAL A 62 -12.54 11.81 -5.45
C VAL A 62 -11.98 13.21 -5.41
N GLU A 63 -11.02 13.43 -4.52
CA GLU A 63 -10.24 14.66 -4.45
C GLU A 63 -8.78 14.34 -4.77
N LEU A 64 -8.24 15.02 -5.79
CA LEU A 64 -6.84 14.88 -6.17
C LEU A 64 -5.96 15.78 -5.29
N GLY A 65 -4.83 15.26 -4.85
CA GLY A 65 -3.85 15.97 -4.04
C GLY A 65 -2.41 15.57 -4.35
N GLY A 66 -1.47 16.29 -3.74
CA GLY A 66 -0.04 16.09 -3.98
C GLY A 66 0.41 16.50 -5.39
N ALA A 67 1.73 16.40 -5.63
CA ALA A 67 2.29 16.68 -6.94
C ALA A 67 1.72 15.70 -7.97
N GLN A 68 1.22 16.20 -9.10
CA GLN A 68 0.74 15.40 -10.24
C GLN A 68 -0.38 14.40 -9.89
N GLY A 69 -1.10 14.61 -8.78
CA GLY A 69 -2.15 13.70 -8.31
C GLY A 69 -1.62 12.40 -7.71
N ALA A 70 -0.38 12.43 -7.20
CA ALA A 70 0.24 11.31 -6.49
C ALA A 70 -0.49 10.88 -5.22
N VAL A 71 -1.36 11.75 -4.68
CA VAL A 71 -2.26 11.42 -3.57
C VAL A 71 -3.70 11.62 -4.03
N VAL A 72 -4.58 10.69 -3.68
CA VAL A 72 -6.01 10.79 -3.98
C VAL A 72 -6.79 10.50 -2.70
N LYS A 73 -7.60 11.45 -2.23
CA LYS A 73 -8.56 11.20 -1.15
C LYS A 73 -9.84 10.65 -1.77
N ILE A 74 -10.31 9.53 -1.24
CA ILE A 74 -11.53 8.87 -1.67
C ILE A 74 -12.54 8.91 -0.52
N ALA A 75 -13.76 9.36 -0.79
CA ALA A 75 -14.90 9.16 0.09
C ALA A 75 -15.89 8.20 -0.57
N LEU A 76 -16.08 7.02 0.04
CA LEU A 76 -17.03 6.01 -0.42
C LEU A 76 -18.27 6.06 0.48
N THR A 77 -19.42 6.35 -0.11
CA THR A 77 -20.72 6.26 0.55
C THR A 77 -21.41 4.97 0.14
N ILE A 78 -21.89 4.18 1.11
CA ILE A 78 -22.74 3.00 0.90
C ILE A 78 -23.96 3.11 1.82
N CYS A 79 -25.16 3.08 1.25
CA CYS A 79 -26.44 3.20 1.96
C CYS A 79 -26.39 4.33 3.03
N GLY A 80 -26.00 5.53 2.59
CA GLY A 80 -25.90 6.73 3.42
C GLY A 80 -24.70 6.79 4.39
N VAL A 81 -23.91 5.74 4.54
CA VAL A 81 -22.72 5.72 5.40
C VAL A 81 -21.48 6.04 4.58
N THR A 82 -20.74 7.09 4.95
CA THR A 82 -19.51 7.49 4.26
C THR A 82 -18.27 7.10 5.06
N ARG A 83 -17.25 6.58 4.37
CA ARG A 83 -15.90 6.39 4.91
C ARG A 83 -14.87 6.93 3.93
N GLU A 84 -13.79 7.44 4.50
CA GLU A 84 -12.73 8.10 3.73
C GLU A 84 -11.41 7.39 3.91
N ASN A 85 -10.62 7.34 2.83
CA ASN A 85 -9.28 6.79 2.84
C ASN A 85 -8.44 7.45 1.75
N VAL A 86 -7.15 7.18 1.76
CA VAL A 86 -6.19 7.80 0.83
C VAL A 86 -5.53 6.76 -0.06
N GLY A 87 -5.34 7.19 -1.30
CA GLY A 87 -4.65 6.54 -2.38
C GLY A 87 -3.31 7.19 -2.64
N GLU A 88 -2.25 6.42 -2.84
CA GLU A 88 -0.92 6.96 -3.17
C GLU A 88 -0.26 6.21 -4.33
N ALA A 89 0.51 6.93 -5.14
CA ALA A 89 1.31 6.41 -6.24
C ALA A 89 2.61 7.22 -6.42
N ASP A 90 3.57 6.67 -7.16
CA ASP A 90 4.77 7.41 -7.56
C ASP A 90 4.38 8.54 -8.52
N PRO A 91 4.69 9.82 -8.24
CA PRO A 91 4.34 10.93 -9.10
C PRO A 91 4.86 10.78 -10.54
N ASN A 92 5.99 10.08 -10.74
CA ASN A 92 6.68 9.99 -12.02
C ASN A 92 6.12 8.90 -12.95
N GLU A 93 5.13 8.13 -12.53
CA GLU A 93 4.50 7.12 -13.37
C GLU A 93 3.47 7.74 -14.34
N ALA A 94 3.32 7.19 -15.54
CA ALA A 94 2.31 7.69 -16.48
C ALA A 94 0.87 7.49 -15.96
N ASN A 95 0.67 6.51 -15.08
CA ASN A 95 -0.60 6.10 -14.53
C ASN A 95 -0.81 6.52 -13.06
N THR A 96 0.00 7.46 -12.53
CA THR A 96 -0.03 7.97 -11.14
C THR A 96 -1.43 8.10 -10.57
N VAL A 97 -2.27 8.94 -11.19
CA VAL A 97 -3.62 9.24 -10.70
C VAL A 97 -4.49 7.98 -10.63
N THR A 98 -4.43 7.12 -11.65
CA THR A 98 -5.25 5.89 -11.69
C THR A 98 -4.75 4.85 -10.70
N THR A 99 -3.44 4.78 -10.45
CA THR A 99 -2.85 3.91 -9.42
C THR A 99 -3.26 4.37 -8.02
N ALA A 100 -3.14 5.68 -7.75
CA ALA A 100 -3.54 6.27 -6.49
C ALA A 100 -5.05 6.09 -6.25
N PHE A 101 -5.89 6.39 -7.25
CA PHE A 101 -7.34 6.12 -7.18
C PHE A 101 -7.64 4.66 -6.86
N ALA A 102 -7.05 3.70 -7.58
CA ALA A 102 -7.29 2.28 -7.36
C ALA A 102 -6.87 1.82 -5.96
N GLN A 103 -5.78 2.38 -5.43
CA GLN A 103 -5.31 2.09 -4.07
C GLN A 103 -6.27 2.66 -3.02
N GLY A 104 -6.65 3.93 -3.13
CA GLY A 104 -7.57 4.61 -2.20
C GLY A 104 -8.96 4.00 -2.22
N PHE A 105 -9.51 3.70 -3.40
CA PHE A 105 -10.83 3.10 -3.55
C PHE A 105 -10.92 1.73 -2.88
N LYS A 106 -9.90 0.87 -3.06
CA LYS A 106 -9.84 -0.43 -2.40
C LYS A 106 -9.68 -0.31 -0.88
N ARG A 107 -8.96 0.69 -0.39
CA ARG A 107 -8.83 0.97 1.05
C ARG A 107 -10.18 1.41 1.65
N CYS A 108 -10.91 2.31 1.00
CA CYS A 108 -12.28 2.66 1.41
C CYS A 108 -13.21 1.45 1.43
N CYS A 109 -13.14 0.59 0.40
CA CYS A 109 -13.91 -0.66 0.38
C CYS A 109 -13.57 -1.56 1.57
N ALA A 110 -12.27 -1.67 1.91
CA ALA A 110 -11.81 -2.46 3.03
C ALA A 110 -12.31 -1.94 4.38
N ASP A 111 -12.58 -0.65 4.52
CA ASP A 111 -13.21 -0.11 5.72
C ASP A 111 -14.60 -0.73 5.93
N PHE A 112 -15.39 -0.92 4.86
CA PHE A 112 -16.65 -1.66 4.89
C PHE A 112 -16.49 -3.19 4.94
N GLY A 113 -15.26 -3.71 5.03
CA GLY A 113 -14.95 -5.14 5.04
C GLY A 113 -14.74 -5.74 3.65
N LEU A 114 -15.14 -5.06 2.58
CA LEU A 114 -15.01 -5.54 1.20
C LEU A 114 -13.55 -5.65 0.79
N GLY A 115 -13.10 -6.88 0.53
CA GLY A 115 -11.71 -7.18 0.18
C GLY A 115 -10.71 -6.99 1.33
N ARG A 116 -11.17 -6.67 2.55
CA ARG A 116 -10.29 -6.47 3.73
C ARG A 116 -9.49 -7.71 4.07
N TYR A 117 -10.08 -8.89 3.83
CA TYR A 117 -9.43 -10.17 4.11
C TYR A 117 -8.12 -10.39 3.32
N LEU A 118 -7.96 -9.73 2.16
CA LEU A 118 -6.74 -9.81 1.35
C LEU A 118 -5.49 -9.30 2.10
N TYR A 119 -5.67 -8.36 3.04
CA TYR A 119 -4.59 -7.84 3.89
C TYR A 119 -4.11 -8.83 4.94
N PHE A 120 -4.92 -9.84 5.26
CA PHE A 120 -4.57 -10.90 6.22
C PHE A 120 -3.96 -12.13 5.54
N LEU A 121 -3.84 -12.13 4.21
CA LEU A 121 -3.16 -13.21 3.50
C LEU A 121 -1.67 -13.23 3.86
N PRO A 122 -1.09 -14.42 4.09
CA PRO A 122 0.32 -14.53 4.44
C PRO A 122 1.19 -14.07 3.26
N GLN A 123 2.04 -13.08 3.51
CA GLN A 123 3.01 -12.62 2.52
C GLN A 123 4.11 -13.67 2.36
N LYS A 124 4.32 -14.13 1.12
CA LYS A 124 5.31 -15.17 0.80
C LYS A 124 6.21 -14.73 -0.35
N TRP A 125 7.49 -15.03 -0.21
CA TRP A 125 8.46 -14.86 -1.29
C TRP A 125 8.34 -16.01 -2.28
N CYS A 126 7.89 -15.72 -3.49
CA CYS A 126 7.70 -16.69 -4.56
C CYS A 126 8.74 -16.52 -5.67
N GLU A 127 8.84 -17.51 -6.55
CA GLU A 127 9.60 -17.40 -7.79
C GLU A 127 9.02 -16.30 -8.68
N TYR A 128 9.91 -15.54 -9.31
CA TYR A 128 9.57 -14.33 -10.06
C TYR A 128 10.26 -14.33 -11.43
N ASP A 129 9.47 -14.08 -12.47
CA ASP A 129 9.92 -13.89 -13.85
C ASP A 129 10.15 -12.39 -14.09
N ASP A 130 11.42 -11.96 -14.10
CA ASP A 130 11.78 -10.55 -14.28
C ASP A 130 11.48 -10.01 -15.69
N GLN A 131 11.44 -10.88 -16.70
CA GLN A 131 11.11 -10.46 -18.07
C GLN A 131 9.61 -10.15 -18.19
N LYS A 132 8.76 -11.00 -17.59
CA LYS A 132 7.30 -10.82 -17.61
C LYS A 132 6.77 -9.96 -16.47
N LYS A 133 7.60 -9.64 -15.47
CA LYS A 133 7.22 -8.95 -14.23
C LYS A 133 6.09 -9.67 -13.48
N GLN A 134 6.19 -11.00 -13.39
CA GLN A 134 5.12 -11.86 -12.86
C GLN A 134 5.61 -12.85 -11.80
N ILE A 135 4.73 -13.17 -10.85
CA ILE A 135 4.90 -14.29 -9.94
C ILE A 135 4.63 -15.59 -10.71
N VAL A 136 5.57 -16.54 -10.69
CA VAL A 136 5.46 -17.79 -11.46
C VAL A 136 4.60 -18.83 -10.75
N ALA A 137 4.85 -19.03 -9.45
CA ALA A 137 4.12 -19.97 -8.61
C ALA A 137 3.52 -19.20 -7.42
N PRO A 138 2.31 -18.63 -7.57
CA PRO A 138 1.67 -17.91 -6.48
C PRO A 138 1.34 -18.85 -5.32
N PRO A 139 1.32 -18.34 -4.07
CA PRO A 139 0.98 -19.17 -2.93
C PRO A 139 -0.49 -19.59 -2.99
N PRO A 140 -0.84 -20.81 -2.52
CA PRO A 140 -2.23 -21.23 -2.47
C PRO A 140 -3.02 -20.33 -1.51
N LEU A 141 -4.27 -20.03 -1.88
CA LEU A 141 -5.20 -19.32 -1.01
C LEU A 141 -5.60 -20.25 0.15
N PRO A 142 -5.60 -19.75 1.40
CA PRO A 142 -6.12 -20.51 2.52
C PRO A 142 -7.65 -20.67 2.42
N ALA A 143 -8.21 -21.74 2.99
CA ALA A 143 -9.63 -22.05 2.88
C ALA A 143 -10.57 -20.94 3.37
N TRP A 144 -10.14 -20.14 4.37
CA TRP A 144 -10.92 -19.01 4.87
C TRP A 144 -10.99 -17.82 3.89
N ALA A 145 -10.09 -17.76 2.91
CA ALA A 145 -10.01 -16.70 1.91
C ALA A 145 -10.72 -17.08 0.60
N LEU A 146 -11.47 -18.18 0.59
CA LEU A 146 -12.27 -18.63 -0.54
C LEU A 146 -13.76 -18.51 -0.17
N PRO A 147 -14.64 -18.19 -1.14
CA PRO A 147 -16.07 -18.21 -0.90
C PRO A 147 -16.51 -19.59 -0.43
N LYS A 148 -17.42 -19.66 0.54
CA LYS A 148 -18.06 -20.92 0.90
C LYS A 148 -18.82 -21.43 -0.32
N GLU A 149 -18.68 -22.73 -0.63
CA GLU A 149 -19.45 -23.34 -1.71
C GLU A 149 -20.94 -23.06 -1.49
N ARG A 150 -21.54 -22.29 -2.40
CA ARG A 150 -22.98 -22.10 -2.41
C ARG A 150 -23.59 -23.41 -2.88
N LYS A 151 -24.37 -24.08 -2.03
CA LYS A 151 -25.19 -25.23 -2.44
C LYS A 151 -26.02 -24.79 -3.66
N ASN A 152 -25.77 -25.46 -4.79
CA ASN A 152 -26.21 -25.14 -6.15
C ASN A 152 -27.54 -24.38 -6.26
N GLY A 153 -27.50 -23.29 -7.04
CA GLY A 153 -28.68 -22.69 -7.65
C GLY A 153 -28.60 -21.18 -7.77
N GLN A 154 -27.84 -20.66 -8.74
CA GLN A 154 -28.25 -19.59 -9.68
C GLN A 154 -27.06 -18.95 -10.41
N ALA A 155 -27.15 -19.08 -11.75
CA ALA A 155 -26.60 -18.27 -12.83
C ALA A 155 -25.07 -18.12 -12.96
N GLU A 156 -24.49 -18.96 -13.81
CA GLU A 156 -23.26 -18.70 -14.54
C GLU A 156 -23.37 -17.39 -15.35
N VAL A 157 -22.59 -16.38 -14.98
CA VAL A 157 -22.31 -15.25 -15.88
C VAL A 157 -21.24 -15.70 -16.86
N LYS A 158 -21.66 -15.97 -18.10
CA LYS A 158 -20.75 -16.26 -19.21
C LYS A 158 -19.91 -15.02 -19.54
N THR A 159 -18.68 -14.98 -19.05
CA THR A 159 -17.68 -14.03 -19.56
C THR A 159 -17.25 -14.47 -20.96
N ARG A 160 -17.69 -13.74 -21.98
CA ARG A 160 -17.15 -13.89 -23.34
C ARG A 160 -15.70 -13.40 -23.35
N ALA A 161 -14.77 -14.33 -23.48
CA ALA A 161 -13.43 -14.06 -23.95
C ALA A 161 -13.50 -13.52 -25.39
N ASN A 162 -12.79 -12.44 -25.69
CA ASN A 162 -12.41 -12.13 -27.06
C ASN A 162 -10.89 -11.98 -27.14
N GLY A 163 -10.30 -12.72 -28.07
CA GLY A 163 -8.86 -12.84 -28.26
C GLY A 163 -8.27 -11.73 -29.13
N LYS A 164 -6.99 -11.45 -28.84
CA LYS A 164 -5.88 -11.02 -29.71
C LYS A 164 -6.19 -10.45 -31.10
N THR A 165 -5.55 -9.32 -31.41
CA THR A 165 -4.62 -9.23 -32.57
C THR A 165 -3.51 -8.21 -32.34
N ASN A 166 -2.28 -8.63 -32.65
CA ASN A 166 -1.08 -7.81 -32.84
C ASN A 166 -1.24 -6.82 -34.00
N GLY A 167 -0.69 -5.61 -33.85
CA GLY A 167 -0.41 -4.66 -34.93
C GLY A 167 0.91 -3.95 -34.67
N LYS A 168 1.94 -4.36 -35.40
CA LYS A 168 3.31 -3.87 -35.40
C LYS A 168 3.42 -2.71 -36.39
N VAL A 169 3.93 -1.54 -36.00
CA VAL A 169 4.44 -0.56 -36.96
C VAL A 169 5.68 0.13 -36.39
N ASN A 170 6.77 0.06 -37.17
CA ASN A 170 8.06 0.72 -36.95
C ASN A 170 8.06 2.13 -37.57
N GLY A 171 8.95 3.01 -37.09
CA GLY A 171 9.39 4.22 -37.80
C GLY A 171 9.79 5.36 -36.84
N THR A 172 11.00 5.40 -36.25
CA THR A 172 12.29 5.92 -36.78
C THR A 172 12.61 7.34 -36.29
N ALA A 173 13.78 7.43 -35.64
CA ALA A 173 14.76 8.52 -35.55
C ALA A 173 14.38 9.92 -35.02
N ASN A 174 14.98 10.29 -33.89
CA ASN A 174 16.06 11.29 -33.80
C ASN A 174 16.65 11.17 -32.37
N GLY A 175 17.93 10.98 -32.13
CA GLY A 175 19.04 11.71 -32.75
C GLY A 175 19.31 12.94 -31.88
N ASN A 176 20.12 12.77 -30.83
CA ASN A 176 21.11 13.75 -30.37
C ASN A 176 21.85 13.19 -29.14
N GLY A 177 23.11 12.82 -29.36
CA GLY A 177 24.07 12.63 -28.28
C GLY A 177 24.92 13.87 -28.10
N HIS A 178 25.39 14.13 -26.89
CA HIS A 178 26.80 14.41 -26.61
C HIS A 178 27.03 14.47 -25.10
N LEU A 179 28.13 13.81 -24.67
CA LEU A 179 29.19 14.19 -23.71
C LEU A 179 28.84 15.03 -22.48
N ASN A 180 29.55 15.01 -21.36
CA ASN A 180 30.59 14.22 -20.68
C ASN A 180 30.86 15.06 -19.41
N GLY A 181 31.23 14.47 -18.27
CA GLY A 181 31.79 15.28 -17.17
C GLY A 181 31.55 14.77 -15.77
N LYS A 182 32.60 14.16 -15.21
CA LYS A 182 32.81 13.94 -13.77
C LYS A 182 32.99 15.28 -13.04
N ALA A 183 32.61 15.36 -11.77
CA ALA A 183 33.50 15.56 -10.62
C ALA A 183 32.72 15.79 -9.32
N GLU A 184 33.31 15.28 -8.24
CA GLU A 184 32.95 15.43 -6.83
C GLU A 184 33.24 16.85 -6.31
N GLU A 185 32.51 17.29 -5.27
CA GLU A 185 33.04 17.66 -3.93
C GLU A 185 32.12 18.64 -3.17
N GLU A 186 32.09 18.42 -1.86
CA GLU A 186 31.42 19.20 -0.81
C GLU A 186 31.93 20.66 -0.74
N HIS A 187 31.04 21.57 -0.34
CA HIS A 187 31.30 22.48 0.79
C HIS A 187 30.06 23.26 1.21
N THR A 188 29.74 23.21 2.51
CA THR A 188 28.92 24.18 3.25
C THR A 188 29.77 25.41 3.62
N PRO A 189 29.19 26.63 3.75
CA PRO A 189 28.75 27.16 5.07
C PRO A 189 27.44 27.99 4.99
N ALA A 190 26.48 27.85 5.91
CA ALA A 190 26.32 28.43 7.27
C ALA A 190 25.65 29.83 7.31
N GLY A 191 24.56 29.91 8.09
CA GLY A 191 23.92 31.12 8.63
C GLY A 191 22.46 31.31 8.19
N GLU A 192 21.45 31.61 9.01
CA GLU A 192 21.32 31.89 10.46
C GLU A 192 19.81 31.77 10.81
N GLY A 193 19.50 31.34 12.03
CA GLY A 193 18.31 31.80 12.76
C GLY A 193 17.07 30.90 12.79
N GLU A 194 17.03 29.94 13.72
CA GLU A 194 15.77 29.63 14.40
C GLU A 194 16.02 29.11 15.83
N LEU A 195 15.08 29.43 16.72
CA LEU A 195 15.11 29.34 18.19
C LEU A 195 15.55 27.96 18.73
N PRO A 196 16.14 27.89 19.95
CA PRO A 196 16.59 26.62 20.50
C PRO A 196 15.38 25.68 20.75
N PRO A 197 15.40 24.43 20.27
CA PRO A 197 14.42 23.46 20.71
C PRO A 197 14.66 23.14 22.19
N GLU A 198 13.56 23.19 22.94
CA GLU A 198 13.32 22.72 24.31
C GLU A 198 14.14 21.45 24.68
N PRO A 199 14.44 21.22 25.99
CA PRO A 199 15.46 20.28 26.43
C PRO A 199 15.23 18.88 25.87
N THR A 200 16.03 18.54 24.87
CA THR A 200 16.05 17.21 24.28
C THR A 200 16.71 16.29 25.29
N SER A 201 15.88 15.46 25.91
CA SER A 201 16.33 14.31 26.71
C SER A 201 17.51 13.64 26.00
N ALA A 202 18.59 13.32 26.72
CA ALA A 202 19.77 12.63 26.16
C ALA A 202 19.41 11.28 25.49
N LEU A 203 18.17 10.81 25.67
CA LEU A 203 17.61 9.63 25.00
C LEU A 203 17.01 9.94 23.62
N GLY A 204 16.55 11.17 23.37
CA GLY A 204 16.03 11.61 22.07
C GLY A 204 17.11 11.74 21.00
N THR A 205 18.36 12.00 21.40
CA THR A 205 19.51 12.15 20.51
C THR A 205 20.08 10.83 19.97
N TYR A 206 19.52 9.68 20.35
CA TYR A 206 19.96 8.39 19.84
C TYR A 206 19.69 8.28 18.33
N VAL A 207 20.74 8.04 17.55
CA VAL A 207 20.70 7.95 16.09
C VAL A 207 20.43 6.52 15.65
N ILE A 208 19.46 6.33 14.75
CA ILE A 208 19.14 5.02 14.21
C ILE A 208 20.31 4.53 13.33
N PRO A 209 20.90 3.34 13.60
CA PRO A 209 22.06 2.87 12.86
C PRO A 209 21.73 2.14 11.54
N TRP A 210 20.45 1.89 11.26
CA TRP A 210 20.03 1.00 10.17
C TRP A 210 18.66 1.37 9.58
N GLY A 211 18.36 0.81 8.41
CA GLY A 211 17.03 0.90 7.79
C GLY A 211 16.70 2.28 7.20
N LYS A 212 15.42 2.51 6.92
CA LYS A 212 14.92 3.72 6.24
C LYS A 212 15.20 5.02 7.02
N ASN A 213 15.30 4.90 8.35
CA ASN A 213 15.51 6.03 9.25
C ASN A 213 16.98 6.18 9.67
N GLN A 214 17.91 5.49 8.99
CA GLN A 214 19.32 5.52 9.32
C GLN A 214 19.84 6.97 9.33
N GLY A 215 20.54 7.34 10.40
CA GLY A 215 21.10 8.69 10.57
C GLY A 215 20.14 9.69 11.22
N GLN A 216 18.86 9.37 11.40
CA GLN A 216 17.89 10.21 12.09
C GLN A 216 17.89 9.96 13.60
N ARG A 217 17.61 10.98 14.39
CA ARG A 217 17.46 10.87 15.85
C ARG A 217 16.06 10.45 16.26
N LEU A 218 15.91 9.82 17.41
CA LEU A 218 14.59 9.41 17.94
C LEU A 218 13.61 10.59 18.10
N ASP A 219 14.10 11.78 18.43
CA ASP A 219 13.27 12.99 18.55
C ASP A 219 12.96 13.70 17.24
N GLU A 220 13.59 13.30 16.14
CA GLU A 220 13.28 13.77 14.78
C GLU A 220 12.27 12.86 14.06
N LEU A 221 11.98 11.69 14.65
CA LEU A 221 11.10 10.68 14.06
C LEU A 221 9.64 10.90 14.41
N GLU A 222 8.77 10.45 13.51
CA GLU A 222 7.32 10.49 13.72
C GLU A 222 6.96 9.76 15.02
N PRO A 223 6.23 10.38 15.97
CA PRO A 223 5.95 9.78 17.28
C PRO A 223 5.32 8.37 17.19
N ARG A 224 4.42 8.18 16.23
CA ARG A 224 3.78 6.89 15.96
C ARG A 224 4.77 5.80 15.55
N TRP A 225 5.83 6.17 14.81
CA TRP A 225 6.88 5.23 14.44
C TRP A 225 7.68 4.81 15.68
N VAL A 226 8.01 5.77 16.55
CA VAL A 226 8.75 5.51 17.79
C VAL A 226 7.93 4.62 18.74
N GLU A 227 6.64 4.88 18.89
CA GLU A 227 5.69 4.06 19.65
C GLU A 227 5.57 2.64 19.10
N TRP A 228 5.38 2.51 17.79
CA TRP A 228 5.34 1.20 17.12
C TRP A 228 6.65 0.43 17.30
N TYR A 229 7.80 1.10 17.12
CA TYR A 229 9.11 0.46 17.24
C TYR A 229 9.37 -0.01 18.67
N ALA A 230 8.96 0.79 19.66
CA ALA A 230 9.05 0.46 21.07
C ALA A 230 8.18 -0.76 21.45
N HIS A 231 6.93 -0.85 20.98
CA HIS A 231 5.96 -1.80 21.55
C HIS A 231 5.56 -2.96 20.64
N GLU A 232 5.61 -2.78 19.32
CA GLU A 232 5.05 -3.73 18.36
C GLU A 232 6.12 -4.44 17.52
N MET A 233 7.29 -3.82 17.33
CA MET A 233 8.34 -4.40 16.51
C MET A 233 9.00 -5.62 17.18
N LYS A 234 9.21 -6.70 16.41
CA LYS A 234 9.99 -7.87 16.83
C LYS A 234 11.47 -7.66 16.49
N ALA A 235 12.22 -7.07 17.41
CA ALA A 235 13.66 -6.88 17.25
C ALA A 235 14.43 -8.20 17.43
N THR A 236 14.93 -8.77 16.33
CA THR A 236 15.63 -10.07 16.31
C THR A 236 17.15 -9.97 16.26
N THR A 237 17.71 -8.78 16.03
CA THR A 237 19.16 -8.53 16.02
C THR A 237 19.55 -7.63 17.19
N PRO A 238 20.79 -7.73 17.73
CA PRO A 238 21.23 -6.91 18.87
C PRO A 238 21.06 -5.41 18.63
N GLU A 239 21.47 -4.92 17.46
CA GLU A 239 21.33 -3.50 17.07
C GLU A 239 19.85 -3.04 17.08
N ARG A 240 18.92 -3.91 16.67
CA ARG A 240 17.49 -3.60 16.66
C ARG A 240 16.88 -3.62 18.05
N GLN A 241 17.39 -4.49 18.93
CA GLN A 241 16.98 -4.60 20.33
C GLN A 241 17.43 -3.36 21.09
N GLU A 242 18.67 -2.92 20.88
CA GLU A 242 19.18 -1.66 21.43
C GLU A 242 18.32 -0.48 20.98
N THR A 243 18.03 -0.34 19.68
CA THR A 243 17.13 0.72 19.19
C THR A 243 15.75 0.66 19.85
N GLN A 244 15.24 -0.55 20.14
CA GLN A 244 13.93 -0.74 20.75
C GLN A 244 13.93 -0.34 22.23
N GLU A 245 15.01 -0.63 22.95
CA GLU A 245 15.22 -0.17 24.33
C GLU A 245 15.34 1.36 24.39
N LYS A 246 16.09 1.98 23.46
CA LYS A 246 16.25 3.44 23.39
C LYS A 246 14.93 4.13 23.07
N ALA A 247 14.14 3.59 22.14
CA ALA A 247 12.80 4.10 21.83
C ALA A 247 11.86 4.04 23.05
N ARG A 248 11.84 2.93 23.80
CA ARG A 248 11.05 2.80 25.04
C ARG A 248 11.51 3.78 26.11
N ALA A 249 12.82 3.91 26.33
CA ALA A 249 13.37 4.82 27.33
C ALA A 249 13.04 6.28 26.98
N TYR A 250 13.13 6.64 25.71
CA TYR A 250 12.77 7.96 25.22
C TYR A 250 11.29 8.28 25.47
N LEU A 251 10.36 7.39 25.06
CA LEU A 251 8.92 7.56 25.32
C LEU A 251 8.60 7.64 26.81
N THR A 252 9.29 6.85 27.64
CA THR A 252 9.14 6.90 29.10
C THR A 252 9.59 8.25 29.65
N SER A 253 10.68 8.82 29.12
CA SER A 253 11.18 10.14 29.53
C SER A 253 10.24 11.30 29.15
N LEU A 254 9.45 11.14 28.08
CA LEU A 254 8.44 12.13 27.67
C LEU A 254 7.18 12.07 28.56
N ALA A 255 6.93 10.95 29.24
CA ALA A 255 5.74 10.72 30.05
C ALA A 255 5.90 11.15 31.53
N GLN A 256 7.09 11.56 31.96
CA GLN A 256 7.33 12.05 33.32
C GLN A 256 7.10 13.56 33.39
N PRO A 257 6.20 14.06 34.27
CA PRO A 257 6.10 15.50 34.50
C PRO A 257 7.40 16.01 35.13
N ALA A 258 7.86 17.17 34.65
CA ALA A 258 9.00 17.90 35.20
C ALA A 258 8.81 18.26 36.68
#